data_AF-R6KZZ9-F1
#
_entry.id   AF-R6KZZ9-F1
#
_cell.length_a   1.000
_cell.length_b   1.000
_cell.length_c   1.000
_cell.angle_alpha   90.00
_cell.angle_beta   90.00
_cell.angle_gamma   90.00
#
_symmetry.space_group_name_H-M   'P 1'
#
loop_
_entity.id
_entity.type
_entity.pdbx_description
1 polymer ?
#
loop_
_entity_poly.entity_id
_entity_poly.type
_entity_poly.pdbx_seq_one_letter_code
_entity_poly.pdbx_strand_id
1 'polypeptide(L)'
;MEQYSRRFIEELANHIDPVIIDYFNKKKNLLHFSAAGVTELIDETLMDYLDGKSSREDLIPIINKIKKSRLQKRSRWYKSYINDIDTINIDDPKHPLANIVVMAKTLPVDDYTKMFGDKDLDEIIDDKKKAATQWKNDSNSLLIDFPGISSLTNNSIYNSLKNDLIISAWKYIEDELAGNIDSYLRLFPVDLVDKPLFSPSSFTLMMDTASNNLLKEIITDEDGKELLEVTVDSGKLTPPKAMDSNDLKLVNAFISNINMQEFYKEKSVVVDLNTLGKEVVDYHVGKNVIKKISNSCRKLVEYNFSYEEAGSKIYFNLFDNIVIKEDVERPYAIAQFGEILSNAIIKKKLISITSASYDVLDNNLSRIICYAMKREQIANQETFIGEYNYTYFQKIVRFKLKNKKKNLQLIKESLQEFVDNNIVIDSFELKNNVFIIKFLPLSAAEIQDLNFDKTKVIDVPTDFD
;
A
#
# COMPACT_ATOMS: atom_id res chain seq x y z
N MET A 1 -18.45 -1.06 -4.95
CA MET A 1 -17.37 -1.81 -5.63
C MET A 1 -16.09 -1.34 -4.95
N GLU A 2 -15.63 -2.06 -3.93
CA GLU A 2 -14.45 -1.66 -3.15
C GLU A 2 -13.22 -1.68 -4.07
N GLN A 3 -12.48 -0.58 -4.16
CA GLN A 3 -11.29 -0.48 -5.00
C GLN A 3 -10.01 -0.55 -4.18
N TYR A 4 -10.07 -0.21 -2.90
CA TYR A 4 -8.95 -0.23 -1.96
C TYR A 4 -8.95 -1.51 -1.14
N SER A 5 -7.76 -2.01 -0.81
CA SER A 5 -7.60 -3.19 0.07
C SER A 5 -8.22 -2.91 1.45
N ARG A 6 -8.89 -3.92 2.00
CA ARG A 6 -9.49 -3.82 3.33
C ARG A 6 -8.45 -3.58 4.40
N ARG A 7 -7.26 -4.17 4.26
CA ARG A 7 -6.12 -3.95 5.16
C ARG A 7 -5.71 -2.49 5.20
N PHE A 8 -5.70 -1.81 4.05
CA PHE A 8 -5.40 -0.39 3.97
C PHE A 8 -6.45 0.46 4.68
N ILE A 9 -7.74 0.13 4.52
CA ILE A 9 -8.84 0.83 5.18
C ILE A 9 -8.77 0.67 6.71
N GLU A 10 -8.48 -0.53 7.20
CA GLU A 10 -8.31 -0.79 8.63
C GLU A 10 -7.07 -0.09 9.21
N GLU A 11 -5.96 -0.08 8.46
CA GLU A 11 -4.77 0.67 8.84
C GLU A 11 -5.08 2.17 8.94
N LEU A 12 -5.74 2.75 7.93
CA LEU A 12 -6.14 4.15 7.95
C LEU A 12 -6.98 4.49 9.18
N ALA A 13 -7.88 3.60 9.60
CA ALA A 13 -8.73 3.84 10.78
C ALA A 13 -7.92 4.09 12.06
N ASN A 14 -6.70 3.54 12.16
CA ASN A 14 -5.79 3.77 13.28
C ASN A 14 -5.05 5.12 13.21
N HIS A 15 -5.00 5.74 12.03
CA HIS A 15 -4.27 7.00 11.77
C HIS A 15 -5.18 8.21 11.50
N ILE A 16 -6.51 8.02 11.45
CA ILE A 16 -7.45 9.15 11.36
C ILE A 16 -7.46 9.91 12.69
N ASP A 17 -7.54 11.25 12.61
CA ASP A 17 -7.71 12.13 13.77
C ASP A 17 -8.87 11.64 14.68
N PRO A 18 -8.59 11.33 15.96
CA PRO A 18 -9.60 10.82 16.88
C PRO A 18 -10.84 11.72 17.02
N VAL A 19 -10.70 13.04 16.82
CA VAL A 19 -11.82 13.99 16.88
C VAL A 19 -12.86 13.69 15.80
N ILE A 20 -12.41 13.33 14.59
CA ILE A 20 -13.27 12.97 13.45
C ILE A 20 -14.04 11.67 13.77
N ILE A 21 -13.35 10.68 14.30
CA ILE A 21 -13.93 9.38 14.66
C ILE A 21 -14.96 9.51 15.80
N ASP A 22 -14.63 10.28 16.84
CA ASP A 22 -15.53 10.56 17.96
C ASP A 22 -16.78 11.32 17.49
N TYR A 23 -16.61 12.33 16.64
CA TYR A 23 -17.75 13.05 16.05
C TYR A 23 -18.67 12.11 15.28
N PHE A 24 -18.12 11.27 14.40
CA PHE A 24 -18.90 10.30 13.64
C PHE A 24 -19.70 9.37 14.57
N ASN A 25 -19.04 8.77 15.57
CA ASN A 25 -19.68 7.84 16.49
C ASN A 25 -20.80 8.50 17.30
N LYS A 26 -20.63 9.75 17.72
CA LYS A 26 -21.66 10.51 18.45
C LYS A 26 -22.83 10.95 17.57
N LYS A 27 -22.60 11.24 16.29
CA LYS A 27 -23.58 11.88 15.41
C LYS A 27 -24.25 10.96 14.39
N LYS A 28 -23.67 9.81 14.06
CA LYS A 28 -24.15 8.93 12.97
C LYS A 28 -25.63 8.56 13.07
N ASN A 29 -26.09 8.17 14.26
CA ASN A 29 -27.50 7.79 14.47
C ASN A 29 -28.42 9.02 14.55
N LEU A 30 -27.93 10.13 15.11
CA LEU A 30 -28.71 11.36 15.29
C LEU A 30 -28.95 12.10 13.96
N LEU A 31 -27.96 12.04 13.07
CA LEU A 31 -28.00 12.75 11.78
C LEU A 31 -28.29 11.81 10.60
N HIS A 32 -28.48 10.52 10.85
CA HIS A 32 -28.74 9.48 9.85
C HIS A 32 -27.67 9.46 8.74
N PHE A 33 -26.40 9.37 9.14
CA PHE A 33 -25.30 9.19 8.19
C PHE A 33 -25.41 7.84 7.45
N SER A 34 -24.95 7.79 6.20
CA SER A 34 -25.06 6.59 5.35
C SER A 34 -24.19 5.44 5.88
N ALA A 35 -22.96 5.74 6.28
CA ALA A 35 -22.05 4.73 6.81
C ALA A 35 -22.50 4.22 8.19
N ALA A 36 -22.55 2.90 8.36
CA ALA A 36 -22.86 2.24 9.63
C ALA A 36 -21.67 2.24 10.60
N GLY A 37 -20.44 2.19 10.05
CA GLY A 37 -19.19 2.09 10.82
C GLY A 37 -18.06 2.95 10.25
N VAL A 38 -16.98 3.07 11.04
CA VAL A 38 -15.80 3.88 10.68
C VAL A 38 -15.16 3.40 9.38
N THR A 39 -15.04 2.08 9.20
CA THR A 39 -14.44 1.51 7.99
C THR A 39 -15.25 1.81 6.73
N GLU A 40 -16.58 1.81 6.84
CA GLU A 40 -17.47 2.14 5.72
C GLU A 40 -17.42 3.65 5.43
N LEU A 41 -17.33 4.49 6.46
CA LEU A 41 -17.11 5.93 6.30
C LEU A 41 -15.80 6.20 5.55
N ILE A 42 -14.72 5.50 5.90
CA ILE A 42 -13.42 5.64 5.23
C ILE A 42 -13.55 5.19 3.77
N ASP A 43 -14.12 4.02 3.51
CA ASP A 43 -14.30 3.48 2.16
C ASP A 43 -15.13 4.43 1.27
N GLU A 44 -16.31 4.85 1.73
CA GLU A 44 -17.15 5.84 1.05
C GLU A 44 -16.37 7.14 0.76
N THR A 45 -15.59 7.62 1.73
CA THR A 45 -14.81 8.85 1.58
C THR A 45 -13.71 8.71 0.54
N LEU A 46 -12.96 7.61 0.56
CA LEU A 46 -11.91 7.37 -0.42
C LEU A 46 -12.50 7.27 -1.82
N MET A 47 -13.60 6.54 -1.99
CA MET A 47 -14.28 6.43 -3.28
C MET A 47 -14.80 7.77 -3.79
N ASP A 48 -15.46 8.56 -2.94
CA ASP A 48 -16.02 9.86 -3.34
C ASP A 48 -14.96 10.88 -3.79
N TYR A 49 -13.78 10.86 -3.16
CA TYR A 49 -12.75 11.86 -3.41
C TYR A 49 -11.66 11.40 -4.37
N LEU A 50 -11.25 10.14 -4.29
CA LEU A 50 -10.13 9.59 -5.04
C LEU A 50 -10.59 8.75 -6.24
N ASP A 51 -11.85 8.29 -6.25
CA ASP A 51 -12.45 7.53 -7.34
C ASP A 51 -11.58 6.34 -7.77
N GLY A 52 -11.06 5.64 -6.75
CA GLY A 52 -10.25 4.45 -6.98
C GLY A 52 -8.80 4.67 -7.40
N LYS A 53 -8.39 5.94 -7.54
CA LYS A 53 -7.01 6.29 -7.84
C LYS A 53 -6.13 6.06 -6.62
N SER A 54 -4.90 5.67 -6.89
CA SER A 54 -3.93 5.22 -5.87
C SER A 54 -2.52 5.77 -6.11
N SER A 55 -2.18 6.05 -7.37
CA SER A 55 -0.87 6.58 -7.76
C SER A 55 -0.62 8.00 -7.25
N ARG A 56 0.64 8.32 -6.94
CA ARG A 56 1.03 9.66 -6.47
C ARG A 56 0.67 10.77 -7.47
N GLU A 57 0.86 10.50 -8.75
CA GLU A 57 0.61 11.47 -9.82
C GLU A 57 -0.87 11.83 -9.94
N ASP A 58 -1.74 10.85 -9.72
CA ASP A 58 -3.18 11.03 -9.69
C ASP A 58 -3.66 11.74 -8.42
N LEU A 59 -3.11 11.38 -7.26
CA LEU A 59 -3.60 11.84 -5.97
C LEU A 59 -3.24 13.30 -5.68
N ILE A 60 -2.01 13.73 -6.02
CA ILE A 60 -1.54 15.10 -5.70
C ILE A 60 -2.48 16.19 -6.26
N PRO A 61 -2.87 16.19 -7.56
CA PRO A 61 -3.80 17.17 -8.11
C PRO A 61 -5.17 17.17 -7.41
N ILE A 62 -5.70 15.99 -7.08
CA ILE A 62 -6.99 15.81 -6.43
C ILE A 62 -6.95 16.44 -5.04
N ILE A 63 -5.95 16.09 -4.24
CA ILE A 63 -5.79 16.59 -2.87
C ILE A 63 -5.57 18.09 -2.85
N ASN A 64 -4.76 18.63 -3.77
CA ASN A 64 -4.56 20.07 -3.89
C ASN A 64 -5.87 20.81 -4.19
N LYS A 65 -6.73 20.25 -5.06
CA LYS A 65 -8.06 20.78 -5.33
C LYS A 65 -8.95 20.74 -4.08
N ILE A 66 -8.90 19.65 -3.31
CA ILE A 66 -9.65 19.51 -2.05
C ILE A 66 -9.18 20.56 -1.02
N LYS A 67 -7.86 20.66 -0.78
CA LYS A 67 -7.25 21.66 0.13
C LYS A 67 -7.68 23.09 -0.25
N LYS A 68 -7.62 23.44 -1.54
CA LYS A 68 -8.06 24.77 -2.03
C LYS A 68 -9.57 24.99 -1.87
N SER A 69 -10.39 24.01 -2.22
CA SER A 69 -11.85 24.06 -2.08
C SER A 69 -12.25 24.24 -0.62
N ARG A 70 -11.59 23.54 0.30
CA ARG A 70 -11.80 23.66 1.75
C ARG A 70 -11.55 25.08 2.25
N LEU A 71 -10.43 25.70 1.89
CA LEU A 71 -10.13 27.10 2.26
C LEU A 71 -11.20 28.08 1.76
N GLN A 72 -11.65 27.91 0.52
CA GLN A 72 -12.73 28.72 -0.05
C GLN A 72 -14.07 28.49 0.66
N LYS A 73 -14.38 27.24 1.02
CA LYS A 73 -15.59 26.87 1.76
C LYS A 73 -15.60 27.55 3.13
N ARG A 74 -14.49 27.48 3.87
CA ARG A 74 -14.33 28.13 5.19
C ARG A 74 -14.54 29.64 5.12
N SER A 75 -13.92 30.30 4.14
CA SER A 75 -14.10 31.74 3.91
C SER A 75 -15.55 32.11 3.60
N ARG A 76 -16.24 31.31 2.76
CA ARG A 76 -17.66 31.52 2.42
C ARG A 76 -18.58 31.30 3.63
N TRP A 77 -18.39 30.22 4.37
CA TRP A 77 -19.18 29.90 5.56
C TRP A 77 -19.03 30.95 6.64
N TYR A 78 -17.80 31.37 6.92
CA TYR A 78 -17.54 32.48 7.85
C TYR A 78 -18.29 33.75 7.44
N LYS A 79 -18.16 34.17 6.16
CA LYS A 79 -18.82 35.39 5.67
C LYS A 79 -20.35 35.30 5.77
N SER A 80 -20.94 34.18 5.37
CA SER A 80 -22.39 33.95 5.48
C SER A 80 -22.82 34.01 6.93
N TYR A 81 -22.14 33.29 7.81
CA TYR A 81 -22.50 33.20 9.22
C TYR A 81 -22.46 34.54 9.95
N ILE A 82 -21.39 35.32 9.74
CA ILE A 82 -21.30 36.66 10.33
C ILE A 82 -22.39 37.58 9.76
N ASN A 83 -22.59 37.57 8.43
CA ASN A 83 -23.64 38.36 7.81
C ASN A 83 -25.03 38.00 8.35
N ASP A 84 -25.32 36.72 8.51
CA ASP A 84 -26.62 36.23 8.98
C ASP A 84 -26.83 36.61 10.45
N ILE A 85 -25.79 36.56 11.30
CA ILE A 85 -25.86 37.08 12.68
C ILE A 85 -26.11 38.59 12.71
N ASP A 86 -25.50 39.35 11.80
CA ASP A 86 -25.61 40.81 11.79
C ASP A 86 -26.93 41.33 11.19
N THR A 87 -27.60 40.53 10.35
CA THR A 87 -28.74 40.98 9.53
C THR A 87 -30.07 40.32 9.88
N ILE A 88 -30.06 39.08 10.38
CA ILE A 88 -31.29 38.38 10.77
C ILE A 88 -31.68 38.82 12.18
N ASN A 89 -32.97 38.99 12.43
CA ASN A 89 -33.46 39.32 13.78
C ASN A 89 -33.15 38.17 14.75
N ILE A 90 -32.68 38.51 15.96
CA ILE A 90 -32.27 37.54 16.99
C ILE A 90 -33.40 36.58 17.42
N ASP A 91 -34.66 37.01 17.32
CA ASP A 91 -35.83 36.21 17.66
C ASP A 91 -36.35 35.37 16.48
N ASP A 92 -35.76 35.52 15.28
CA ASP A 92 -36.12 34.70 14.13
C ASP A 92 -35.59 33.26 14.32
N PRO A 93 -36.43 32.22 14.15
CA PRO A 93 -35.99 30.82 14.20
C PRO A 93 -34.89 30.48 13.19
N LYS A 94 -34.73 31.26 12.12
CA LYS A 94 -33.66 31.11 11.12
C LYS A 94 -32.35 31.78 11.53
N HIS A 95 -32.33 32.55 12.61
CA HIS A 95 -31.10 33.16 13.10
C HIS A 95 -30.07 32.05 13.43
N PRO A 96 -28.79 32.18 13.01
CA PRO A 96 -27.79 31.12 13.20
C PRO A 96 -27.55 30.72 14.66
N LEU A 97 -27.88 31.62 15.59
CA LEU A 97 -27.78 31.40 17.04
C LEU A 97 -29.14 31.16 17.72
N ALA A 98 -30.24 30.95 16.98
CA ALA A 98 -31.59 30.83 17.53
C ALA A 98 -31.67 29.83 18.70
N ASN A 99 -31.06 28.64 18.57
CA ASN A 99 -31.01 27.64 19.64
C ASN A 99 -30.28 28.16 20.90
N ILE A 100 -29.18 28.89 20.72
CA ILE A 100 -28.40 29.46 21.82
C ILE A 100 -29.19 30.58 22.50
N VAL A 101 -29.87 31.44 21.72
CA VAL A 101 -30.72 32.51 22.23
C VAL A 101 -31.88 31.93 23.04
N VAL A 102 -32.59 30.93 22.50
CA VAL A 102 -33.68 30.25 23.20
C VAL A 102 -33.18 29.62 24.49
N MET A 103 -32.05 28.91 24.45
CA MET A 103 -31.44 28.28 25.62
C MET A 103 -31.07 29.33 26.68
N ALA A 104 -30.41 30.42 26.28
CA ALA A 104 -30.04 31.52 27.18
C ALA A 104 -31.27 32.17 27.85
N LYS A 105 -32.39 32.29 27.13
CA LYS A 105 -33.64 32.88 27.65
C LYS A 105 -34.45 31.93 28.55
N THR A 106 -34.22 30.62 28.46
CA THR A 106 -35.10 29.60 29.09
C THR A 106 -34.43 28.77 30.17
N LEU A 107 -33.11 28.74 30.24
CA LEU A 107 -32.39 27.98 31.26
C LEU A 107 -32.64 28.53 32.67
N PRO A 108 -32.79 27.65 33.69
CA PRO A 108 -32.72 28.05 35.08
C PRO A 108 -31.39 28.75 35.38
N VAL A 109 -31.39 29.70 36.33
CA VAL A 109 -30.24 30.55 36.66
C VAL A 109 -28.97 29.72 36.93
N ASP A 110 -29.07 28.65 37.72
CA ASP A 110 -27.91 27.81 38.06
C ASP A 110 -27.29 27.11 36.84
N ASP A 111 -28.11 26.73 35.85
CA ASP A 111 -27.63 26.07 34.64
C ASP A 111 -27.17 27.07 33.57
N TYR A 112 -27.76 28.26 33.56
CA TYR A 112 -27.26 29.41 32.79
C TYR A 112 -25.85 29.78 33.22
N THR A 113 -25.62 29.99 34.52
CA THR A 113 -24.30 30.37 35.05
C THR A 113 -23.25 29.28 34.80
N LYS A 114 -23.64 28.00 34.80
CA LYS A 114 -22.73 26.90 34.40
C LYS A 114 -22.34 26.94 32.93
N MET A 115 -23.27 27.27 32.02
CA MET A 115 -23.02 27.24 30.57
C MET A 115 -22.41 28.53 30.02
N PHE A 116 -22.87 29.68 30.52
CA PHE A 116 -22.55 31.00 29.97
C PHE A 116 -21.85 31.91 30.98
N GLY A 117 -21.78 31.53 32.27
CA GLY A 117 -21.24 32.37 33.33
C GLY A 117 -22.15 33.56 33.64
N ASP A 118 -21.54 34.71 33.91
CA ASP A 118 -22.25 35.98 34.19
C ASP A 118 -22.45 36.83 32.92
N LYS A 119 -22.24 36.23 31.73
CA LYS A 119 -22.28 36.94 30.46
C LYS A 119 -23.70 37.30 30.09
N ASP A 120 -23.89 38.46 29.46
CA ASP A 120 -25.17 38.80 28.84
C ASP A 120 -25.30 38.18 27.44
N LEU A 121 -26.48 38.36 26.82
CA LEU A 121 -26.76 37.78 25.50
C LEU A 121 -25.87 38.36 24.40
N ASP A 122 -25.49 39.63 24.47
CA ASP A 122 -24.65 40.29 23.47
C ASP A 122 -23.20 39.81 23.59
N GLU A 123 -22.70 39.63 24.81
CA GLU A 123 -21.40 39.02 25.09
C GLU A 123 -21.33 37.57 24.60
N ILE A 124 -22.41 36.78 24.78
CA ILE A 124 -22.50 35.41 24.24
C ILE A 124 -22.43 35.43 22.71
N ILE A 125 -23.10 36.37 22.05
CA ILE A 125 -23.06 36.50 20.58
C ILE A 125 -21.66 36.89 20.11
N ASP A 126 -21.01 37.84 20.77
CA ASP A 126 -19.66 38.27 20.44
C ASP A 126 -18.64 37.13 20.61
N ASP A 127 -18.78 36.31 21.65
CA ASP A 127 -17.98 35.10 21.82
C ASP A 127 -18.15 34.11 20.66
N LYS A 128 -19.38 33.95 20.15
CA LYS A 128 -19.63 33.08 18.98
C LYS A 128 -19.02 33.66 17.71
N LYS A 129 -19.06 34.98 17.52
CA LYS A 129 -18.36 35.65 16.41
C LYS A 129 -16.85 35.46 16.52
N LYS A 130 -16.26 35.67 17.70
CA LYS A 130 -14.84 35.43 17.98
C LYS A 130 -14.43 33.99 17.69
N ALA A 131 -15.21 33.02 18.14
CA ALA A 131 -14.98 31.61 17.85
C ALA A 131 -14.99 31.32 16.33
N ALA A 132 -15.92 31.93 15.58
CA ALA A 132 -15.95 31.81 14.12
C ALA A 132 -14.74 32.47 13.44
N THR A 133 -14.26 33.60 13.96
CA THR A 133 -13.04 34.26 13.46
C THR A 133 -11.80 33.42 13.76
N GLN A 134 -11.68 32.85 14.96
CA GLN A 134 -10.60 31.94 15.33
C GLN A 134 -10.61 30.69 14.43
N TRP A 135 -11.77 30.05 14.31
CA TRP A 135 -11.97 28.89 13.43
C TRP A 135 -11.62 29.20 11.96
N LYS A 136 -11.90 30.39 11.45
CA LYS A 136 -11.58 30.78 10.07
C LYS A 136 -10.09 31.09 9.87
N ASN A 137 -9.39 31.54 10.91
CA ASN A 137 -7.99 31.94 10.83
C ASN A 137 -7.00 30.79 11.12
N ASP A 138 -7.43 29.75 11.85
CA ASP A 138 -6.60 28.58 12.10
C ASP A 138 -6.60 27.61 10.90
N SER A 139 -5.47 27.41 10.24
CA SER A 139 -5.38 26.52 9.07
C SER A 139 -5.75 25.06 9.36
N ASN A 140 -5.64 24.62 10.61
CA ASN A 140 -5.87 23.23 11.03
C ASN A 140 -7.32 22.95 11.44
N SER A 141 -8.15 23.98 11.61
CA SER A 141 -9.54 23.83 12.00
C SER A 141 -10.32 22.87 11.09
N LEU A 142 -11.05 21.95 11.71
CA LEU A 142 -11.92 21.00 11.03
C LEU A 142 -13.20 21.68 10.54
N LEU A 143 -13.78 21.21 9.44
CA LEU A 143 -15.07 21.71 8.98
C LEU A 143 -16.20 21.32 9.94
N ILE A 144 -16.12 20.15 10.57
CA ILE A 144 -17.07 19.70 11.60
C ILE A 144 -17.07 20.57 12.87
N ASP A 145 -15.98 21.31 13.11
CA ASP A 145 -15.84 22.26 14.24
C ASP A 145 -16.38 23.66 13.92
N PHE A 146 -16.99 23.85 12.75
CA PHE A 146 -17.56 25.13 12.37
C PHE A 146 -18.61 25.59 13.40
N PRO A 147 -18.53 26.80 13.96
CA PRO A 147 -19.48 27.24 15.00
C PRO A 147 -20.95 27.27 14.57
N GLY A 148 -21.20 27.45 13.26
CA GLY A 148 -22.53 27.38 12.66
C GLY A 148 -22.90 26.00 12.10
N ILE A 149 -22.21 24.92 12.47
CA ILE A 149 -22.42 23.59 11.85
C ILE A 149 -23.88 23.12 11.98
N SER A 150 -24.56 23.48 13.07
CA SER A 150 -25.95 23.09 13.34
C SER A 150 -26.98 23.75 12.42
N SER A 151 -26.63 24.84 11.73
CA SER A 151 -27.53 25.46 10.74
C SER A 151 -27.47 24.79 9.38
N LEU A 152 -26.54 23.84 9.19
CA LEU A 152 -26.37 23.12 7.94
C LEU A 152 -27.26 21.87 7.88
N THR A 153 -27.57 21.44 6.66
CA THR A 153 -28.28 20.17 6.44
C THR A 153 -27.41 18.98 6.83
N ASN A 154 -28.04 17.88 7.27
CA ASN A 154 -27.33 16.64 7.64
C ASN A 154 -26.35 16.17 6.56
N ASN A 155 -26.75 16.25 5.28
CA ASN A 155 -25.88 15.91 4.15
C ASN A 155 -24.66 16.85 4.04
N SER A 156 -24.82 18.14 4.29
CA SER A 156 -23.70 19.10 4.30
C SER A 156 -22.73 18.82 5.47
N ILE A 157 -23.27 18.46 6.64
CA ILE A 157 -22.47 18.04 7.80
C ILE A 157 -21.69 16.76 7.46
N TYR A 158 -22.35 15.76 6.88
CA TYR A 158 -21.72 14.50 6.50
C TYR A 158 -20.61 14.69 5.46
N ASN A 159 -20.85 15.51 4.42
CA ASN A 159 -19.81 15.83 3.44
C ASN A 159 -18.64 16.62 4.03
N SER A 160 -18.87 17.36 5.11
CA SER A 160 -17.82 18.09 5.83
C SER A 160 -16.98 17.14 6.68
N LEU A 161 -17.62 16.18 7.35
CA LEU A 161 -16.94 15.06 8.00
C LEU A 161 -16.05 14.28 7.02
N LYS A 162 -16.58 13.89 5.85
CA LYS A 162 -15.79 13.21 4.80
C LYS A 162 -14.63 14.08 4.30
N ASN A 163 -14.81 15.39 4.20
CA ASN A 163 -13.74 16.31 3.82
C ASN A 163 -12.62 16.41 4.88
N ASP A 164 -12.98 16.39 6.16
CA ASP A 164 -12.01 16.33 7.24
C ASP A 164 -11.27 14.99 7.23
N LEU A 165 -12.00 13.90 7.04
CA LEU A 165 -11.44 12.55 6.97
C LEU A 165 -10.44 12.41 5.83
N ILE A 166 -10.78 12.81 4.59
CA ILE A 166 -9.84 12.65 3.46
C ILE A 166 -8.55 13.43 3.67
N ILE A 167 -8.60 14.60 4.31
CA ILE A 167 -7.40 15.37 4.64
C ILE A 167 -6.59 14.68 5.74
N SER A 168 -7.24 14.07 6.73
CA SER A 168 -6.56 13.27 7.77
C SER A 168 -5.91 12.02 7.17
N ALA A 169 -6.64 11.27 6.33
CA ALA A 169 -6.13 10.10 5.62
C ALA A 169 -4.94 10.47 4.73
N TRP A 170 -5.03 11.60 4.03
CA TRP A 170 -3.94 12.07 3.18
C TRP A 170 -2.65 12.37 3.96
N LYS A 171 -2.70 12.81 5.22
CA LYS A 171 -1.47 13.00 6.02
C LYS A 171 -0.71 11.69 6.14
N TYR A 172 -1.39 10.62 6.53
CA TYR A 172 -0.79 9.27 6.59
C TYR A 172 -0.26 8.83 5.22
N ILE A 173 -1.06 8.99 4.15
CA ILE A 173 -0.64 8.60 2.79
C ILE A 173 0.59 9.41 2.33
N GLU A 174 0.64 10.71 2.61
CA GLU A 174 1.73 11.61 2.24
C GLU A 174 3.02 11.28 3.01
N ASP A 175 2.90 11.07 4.32
CA ASP A 175 4.03 10.92 5.23
C ASP A 175 4.60 9.48 5.20
N GLU A 176 3.73 8.46 5.31
CA GLU A 176 4.15 7.06 5.45
C GLU A 176 4.23 6.32 4.09
N LEU A 177 3.39 6.70 3.12
CA LEU A 177 3.32 6.05 1.81
C LEU A 177 3.86 6.93 0.66
N ALA A 178 4.53 8.04 0.99
CA ALA A 178 5.07 9.00 0.04
C ALA A 178 4.05 9.46 -1.04
N GLY A 179 2.77 9.53 -0.67
CA GLY A 179 1.69 9.93 -1.55
C GLY A 179 1.18 8.84 -2.50
N ASN A 180 1.62 7.57 -2.38
CA ASN A 180 1.22 6.48 -3.27
C ASN A 180 0.56 5.34 -2.48
N ILE A 181 -0.76 5.14 -2.63
CA ILE A 181 -1.50 4.06 -1.95
C ILE A 181 -1.04 2.69 -2.45
N ASP A 182 -0.62 2.55 -3.72
CA ASP A 182 -0.15 1.28 -4.27
C ASP A 182 1.14 0.79 -3.58
N SER A 183 1.88 1.70 -2.94
CA SER A 183 3.05 1.35 -2.15
C SER A 183 2.70 0.68 -0.82
N TYR A 184 1.43 0.60 -0.42
CA TYR A 184 1.01 -0.05 0.83
C TYR A 184 1.24 -1.56 0.81
N LEU A 185 1.06 -2.21 -0.34
CA LEU A 185 1.27 -3.65 -0.52
C LEU A 185 2.44 -3.90 -1.47
N ARG A 186 3.39 -4.72 -1.04
CA ARG A 186 4.37 -5.33 -1.92
C ARG A 186 3.79 -6.61 -2.52
N LEU A 187 3.91 -6.73 -3.84
CA LEU A 187 3.29 -7.77 -4.62
C LEU A 187 4.35 -8.62 -5.34
N PHE A 188 4.14 -9.93 -5.39
CA PHE A 188 4.98 -10.83 -6.19
C PHE A 188 4.16 -11.96 -6.83
N PRO A 189 4.45 -12.38 -8.07
CA PRO A 189 3.68 -13.42 -8.77
C PRO A 189 3.76 -14.80 -8.13
N VAL A 190 2.59 -15.42 -7.91
CA VAL A 190 2.47 -16.76 -7.32
C VAL A 190 3.27 -17.80 -8.09
N ASP A 191 3.20 -17.75 -9.42
CA ASP A 191 3.82 -18.72 -10.34
C ASP A 191 5.36 -18.65 -10.35
N LEU A 192 5.95 -17.59 -9.78
CA LEU A 192 7.39 -17.40 -9.69
C LEU A 192 7.95 -17.59 -8.27
N VAL A 193 7.09 -17.71 -7.25
CA VAL A 193 7.52 -17.86 -5.85
C VAL A 193 8.35 -19.12 -5.63
N ASP A 194 8.04 -20.21 -6.34
CA ASP A 194 8.73 -21.50 -6.26
C ASP A 194 9.87 -21.64 -7.28
N LYS A 195 10.40 -20.53 -7.78
CA LYS A 195 11.54 -20.50 -8.70
C LYS A 195 12.72 -19.77 -8.03
N PRO A 196 13.93 -20.37 -8.00
CA PRO A 196 15.08 -19.80 -7.28
C PRO A 196 15.75 -18.69 -8.11
N LEU A 197 15.02 -17.58 -8.32
CA LEU A 197 15.45 -16.43 -9.13
C LEU A 197 16.47 -15.57 -8.38
N PHE A 198 16.25 -15.38 -7.08
CA PHE A 198 17.01 -14.44 -6.25
C PHE A 198 17.84 -15.14 -5.18
N SER A 199 18.95 -14.50 -4.83
CA SER A 199 19.91 -14.94 -3.83
C SER A 199 20.06 -13.93 -2.69
N PRO A 200 20.41 -14.33 -1.46
CA PRO A 200 20.57 -13.37 -0.35
C PRO A 200 21.71 -12.35 -0.56
N SER A 201 22.63 -12.62 -1.49
CA SER A 201 23.75 -11.73 -1.81
C SER A 201 24.22 -11.99 -3.23
N SER A 202 24.58 -10.96 -3.97
CA SER A 202 25.16 -11.14 -5.30
C SER A 202 26.46 -11.97 -5.27
N PHE A 203 26.59 -12.92 -6.19
CA PHE A 203 27.80 -13.71 -6.41
C PHE A 203 27.98 -14.03 -7.90
N THR A 204 29.22 -14.27 -8.32
CA THR A 204 29.52 -14.65 -9.70
C THR A 204 28.96 -16.02 -10.02
N LEU A 205 28.22 -16.11 -11.12
CA LEU A 205 27.66 -17.36 -11.62
C LEU A 205 28.73 -18.16 -12.36
N MET A 206 28.78 -19.45 -12.07
CA MET A 206 29.64 -20.41 -12.76
C MET A 206 28.81 -21.01 -13.90
N MET A 207 28.74 -20.31 -15.02
CA MET A 207 27.94 -20.70 -16.18
C MET A 207 28.82 -21.43 -17.20
N ASP A 208 28.30 -22.50 -17.79
CA ASP A 208 28.91 -23.26 -18.86
C ASP A 208 28.60 -22.62 -20.22
N THR A 209 29.53 -22.75 -21.17
CA THR A 209 29.28 -22.33 -22.56
C THR A 209 28.37 -23.33 -23.24
N ALA A 210 27.11 -22.96 -23.49
CA ALA A 210 26.13 -23.82 -24.16
C ALA A 210 26.25 -23.79 -25.69
N SER A 211 26.59 -22.64 -26.27
CA SER A 211 26.78 -22.44 -27.71
C SER A 211 27.63 -21.18 -27.98
N ASN A 212 27.95 -20.89 -29.25
CA ASN A 212 28.63 -19.65 -29.61
C ASN A 212 27.80 -18.45 -29.12
N ASN A 213 28.36 -17.74 -28.14
CA ASN A 213 27.82 -16.58 -27.46
C ASN A 213 26.71 -16.82 -26.41
N LEU A 214 26.47 -18.04 -25.92
CA LEU A 214 25.48 -18.29 -24.86
C LEU A 214 26.11 -18.98 -23.64
N LEU A 215 25.93 -18.39 -22.47
CA LEU A 215 26.26 -18.97 -21.18
C LEU A 215 25.01 -19.55 -20.54
N LYS A 216 25.15 -20.72 -19.89
CA LYS A 216 24.05 -21.47 -19.28
C LYS A 216 24.43 -21.99 -17.89
N GLU A 217 23.46 -21.99 -16.97
CA GLU A 217 23.58 -22.66 -15.68
C GLU A 217 22.28 -23.39 -15.37
N ILE A 218 22.40 -24.61 -14.86
CA ILE A 218 21.25 -25.40 -14.39
C ILE A 218 21.29 -25.41 -12.87
N ILE A 219 20.23 -24.89 -12.25
CA ILE A 219 20.03 -24.92 -10.80
C ILE A 219 19.30 -26.20 -10.45
N THR A 220 19.91 -27.02 -9.60
CA THR A 220 19.33 -28.29 -9.13
C THR A 220 19.14 -28.30 -7.61
N ASP A 221 18.21 -29.13 -7.13
CA ASP A 221 18.11 -29.45 -5.70
C ASP A 221 19.14 -30.52 -5.27
N GLU A 222 19.12 -30.90 -3.99
CA GLU A 222 20.02 -31.94 -3.47
C GLU A 222 19.74 -33.35 -4.04
N ASP A 223 18.55 -33.60 -4.58
CA ASP A 223 18.17 -34.86 -5.22
C ASP A 223 18.58 -34.89 -6.71
N GLY A 224 19.14 -33.79 -7.22
CA GLY A 224 19.57 -33.65 -8.61
C GLY A 224 18.44 -33.27 -9.58
N LYS A 225 17.25 -32.93 -9.08
CA LYS A 225 16.15 -32.45 -9.92
C LYS A 225 16.45 -31.03 -10.39
N GLU A 226 16.27 -30.80 -11.68
CA GLU A 226 16.37 -29.46 -12.27
C GLU A 226 15.22 -28.58 -11.78
N LEU A 227 15.57 -27.43 -11.21
CA LEU A 227 14.64 -26.43 -10.68
C LEU A 227 14.45 -25.27 -11.66
N LEU A 228 15.56 -24.79 -12.22
CA LEU A 228 15.57 -23.63 -13.11
C LEU A 228 16.85 -23.63 -13.95
N GLU A 229 16.71 -23.41 -15.24
CA GLU A 229 17.82 -23.13 -16.14
C GLU A 229 17.89 -21.61 -16.38
N VAL A 230 19.11 -21.06 -16.30
CA VAL A 230 19.40 -19.64 -16.52
C VAL A 230 20.35 -19.52 -17.70
N THR A 231 20.02 -18.65 -18.66
CA THR A 231 20.89 -18.35 -19.80
C THR A 231 21.11 -16.85 -19.97
N VAL A 232 22.28 -16.49 -20.52
CA VAL A 232 22.65 -15.11 -20.84
C VAL A 232 23.64 -15.07 -22.00
N ASP A 233 23.51 -14.06 -22.86
CA ASP A 233 24.45 -13.85 -23.96
C ASP A 233 25.84 -13.48 -23.42
N SER A 234 26.88 -14.12 -23.95
CA SER A 234 28.27 -13.86 -23.59
C SER A 234 28.62 -12.41 -23.92
N GLY A 235 29.25 -11.70 -22.98
CA GLY A 235 29.62 -10.29 -23.14
C GLY A 235 28.55 -9.30 -22.64
N LYS A 236 27.29 -9.72 -22.48
CA LYS A 236 26.25 -8.84 -21.94
C LYS A 236 26.31 -8.69 -20.44
N LEU A 237 26.75 -9.70 -19.68
CA LEU A 237 27.03 -9.58 -18.25
C LEU A 237 28.40 -10.19 -17.97
N THR A 238 29.39 -9.35 -17.65
CA THR A 238 30.78 -9.79 -17.47
C THR A 238 31.37 -9.27 -16.14
N PRO A 239 31.55 -10.13 -15.12
CA PRO A 239 31.05 -11.52 -15.04
C PRO A 239 29.53 -11.57 -14.79
N PRO A 240 28.84 -12.66 -15.18
CA PRO A 240 27.44 -12.86 -14.83
C PRO A 240 27.31 -13.02 -13.32
N LYS A 241 26.34 -12.34 -12.71
CA LYS A 241 26.12 -12.34 -11.27
C LYS A 241 24.67 -12.72 -10.93
N ALA A 242 24.51 -13.52 -9.89
CA ALA A 242 23.20 -13.86 -9.36
C ALA A 242 22.40 -12.60 -9.06
N MET A 243 21.09 -12.66 -9.36
CA MET A 243 20.16 -11.64 -8.90
C MET A 243 20.02 -11.76 -7.38
N ASP A 244 19.98 -10.63 -6.69
CA ASP A 244 19.94 -10.53 -5.24
C ASP A 244 18.70 -9.82 -4.70
N SER A 245 18.65 -9.62 -3.39
CA SER A 245 17.51 -8.96 -2.72
C SER A 245 17.24 -7.55 -3.25
N ASN A 246 18.26 -6.80 -3.71
CA ASN A 246 18.04 -5.47 -4.27
C ASN A 246 17.34 -5.55 -5.63
N ASP A 247 17.65 -6.58 -6.42
CA ASP A 247 16.98 -6.81 -7.70
C ASP A 247 15.49 -7.16 -7.47
N LEU A 248 15.19 -7.97 -6.45
CA LEU A 248 13.81 -8.25 -6.02
C LEU A 248 13.09 -6.97 -5.59
N LYS A 249 13.73 -6.10 -4.82
CA LYS A 249 13.14 -4.81 -4.43
C LYS A 249 12.78 -3.96 -5.64
N LEU A 250 13.62 -3.93 -6.68
CA LEU A 250 13.29 -3.22 -7.92
C LEU A 250 12.12 -3.86 -8.67
N VAL A 251 12.04 -5.20 -8.73
CA VAL A 251 10.85 -5.89 -9.28
C VAL A 251 9.58 -5.46 -8.55
N ASN A 252 9.61 -5.48 -7.21
CA ASN A 252 8.48 -5.03 -6.39
C ASN A 252 8.14 -3.56 -6.65
N ALA A 253 9.15 -2.70 -6.77
CA ALA A 253 8.96 -1.28 -7.05
C ALA A 253 8.29 -1.05 -8.41
N PHE A 254 8.70 -1.77 -9.45
CA PHE A 254 8.03 -1.71 -10.75
C PHE A 254 6.58 -2.18 -10.66
N ILE A 255 6.31 -3.30 -9.98
CA ILE A 255 4.94 -3.84 -9.83
C ILE A 255 4.06 -2.87 -9.03
N SER A 256 4.57 -2.28 -7.95
CA SER A 256 3.81 -1.41 -7.02
C SER A 256 3.55 -0.01 -7.59
N ASN A 257 4.10 0.34 -8.75
CA ASN A 257 3.83 1.61 -9.43
C ASN A 257 2.99 1.42 -10.71
N ILE A 258 2.39 0.24 -10.90
CA ILE A 258 1.56 -0.05 -12.07
C ILE A 258 0.24 0.70 -11.98
N ASN A 259 -0.04 1.55 -12.97
CA ASN A 259 -1.38 1.98 -13.28
C ASN A 259 -2.10 0.91 -14.11
N MET A 260 -3.04 0.18 -13.50
CA MET A 260 -3.74 -0.92 -14.16
C MET A 260 -4.45 -0.51 -15.46
N GLN A 261 -4.98 0.71 -15.56
CA GLN A 261 -5.71 1.16 -16.76
C GLN A 261 -4.80 1.23 -18.00
N GLU A 262 -3.57 1.69 -17.81
CA GLU A 262 -2.55 1.78 -18.86
C GLU A 262 -1.89 0.41 -19.10
N PHE A 263 -1.67 -0.34 -18.01
CA PHE A 263 -0.99 -1.63 -18.04
C PHE A 263 -1.68 -2.69 -18.90
N TYR A 264 -3.02 -2.73 -18.94
CA TYR A 264 -3.75 -3.67 -19.79
C TYR A 264 -3.42 -3.51 -21.29
N LYS A 265 -3.02 -2.31 -21.71
CA LYS A 265 -2.69 -2.01 -23.12
C LYS A 265 -1.21 -2.15 -23.38
N GLU A 266 -0.39 -1.54 -22.53
CA GLU A 266 1.05 -1.41 -22.80
C GLU A 266 1.87 -2.51 -22.17
N LYS A 267 1.39 -3.16 -21.08
CA LYS A 267 2.17 -4.07 -20.24
C LYS A 267 3.49 -3.45 -19.76
N SER A 268 3.48 -2.13 -19.58
CA SER A 268 4.63 -1.31 -19.23
C SER A 268 4.32 -0.45 -18.00
N VAL A 269 5.36 -0.01 -17.30
CA VAL A 269 5.25 0.94 -16.19
C VAL A 269 6.32 2.01 -16.28
N VAL A 270 5.98 3.24 -15.92
CA VAL A 270 6.90 4.37 -15.81
C VAL A 270 7.14 4.67 -14.33
N VAL A 271 8.40 4.70 -13.90
CA VAL A 271 8.76 4.93 -12.49
C VAL A 271 9.91 5.93 -12.37
N ASP A 272 9.76 6.92 -11.49
CA ASP A 272 10.83 7.87 -11.15
C ASP A 272 12.06 7.14 -10.58
N LEU A 273 13.26 7.50 -11.05
CA LEU A 273 14.51 6.90 -10.54
C LEU A 273 14.75 7.20 -9.06
N ASN A 274 14.21 8.30 -8.54
CA ASN A 274 14.26 8.61 -7.11
C ASN A 274 13.42 7.63 -6.30
N THR A 275 12.26 7.21 -6.80
CA THR A 275 11.42 6.18 -6.18
C THR A 275 12.15 4.84 -6.17
N LEU A 276 12.70 4.42 -7.32
CA LEU A 276 13.52 3.20 -7.40
C LEU A 276 14.77 3.27 -6.50
N GLY A 277 15.38 4.44 -6.37
CA GLY A 277 16.57 4.64 -5.53
C GLY A 277 16.29 4.47 -4.05
N LYS A 278 15.16 5.00 -3.56
CA LYS A 278 14.74 4.85 -2.16
C LYS A 278 14.46 3.40 -1.75
N GLU A 279 14.05 2.55 -2.69
CA GLU A 279 13.86 1.12 -2.43
C GLU A 279 15.19 0.39 -2.22
N VAL A 280 16.24 0.83 -2.90
CA VAL A 280 17.57 0.19 -2.85
C VAL A 280 18.43 0.74 -1.70
N VAL A 281 18.25 2.02 -1.34
CA VAL A 281 19.06 2.68 -0.30
C VAL A 281 18.25 3.62 0.59
N ASP A 282 18.63 3.69 1.87
CA ASP A 282 17.99 4.57 2.87
C ASP A 282 18.55 6.01 2.86
N TYR A 283 19.39 6.35 1.89
CA TYR A 283 20.07 7.64 1.79
C TYR A 283 19.86 8.30 0.43
N HIS A 284 20.35 9.53 0.29
CA HIS A 284 20.16 10.34 -0.91
C HIS A 284 20.57 9.62 -2.21
N VAL A 285 19.68 9.65 -3.20
CA VAL A 285 19.84 9.02 -4.52
C VAL A 285 20.82 9.84 -5.38
N GLY A 286 22.12 9.57 -5.20
CA GLY A 286 23.18 10.13 -6.05
C GLY A 286 23.51 9.27 -7.27
N LYS A 287 24.46 9.72 -8.10
CA LYS A 287 24.94 9.01 -9.30
C LYS A 287 25.33 7.55 -9.06
N ASN A 288 25.89 7.24 -7.90
CA ASN A 288 26.27 5.88 -7.53
C ASN A 288 25.06 4.96 -7.35
N VAL A 289 23.95 5.48 -6.81
CA VAL A 289 22.71 4.73 -6.63
C VAL A 289 22.06 4.48 -8.00
N ILE A 290 22.02 5.49 -8.87
CA ILE A 290 21.54 5.34 -10.25
C ILE A 290 22.34 4.28 -11.00
N LYS A 291 23.67 4.27 -10.85
CA LYS A 291 24.53 3.21 -11.44
C LYS A 291 24.20 1.82 -10.89
N LYS A 292 23.87 1.69 -9.60
CA LYS A 292 23.42 0.41 -9.02
C LYS A 292 22.08 -0.02 -9.63
N ILE A 293 21.11 0.88 -9.72
CA ILE A 293 19.80 0.62 -10.35
C ILE A 293 20.01 0.17 -11.79
N SER A 294 20.80 0.90 -12.58
CA SER A 294 21.10 0.56 -13.97
C SER A 294 21.71 -0.84 -14.11
N ASN A 295 22.67 -1.20 -13.26
CA ASN A 295 23.25 -2.55 -13.25
C ASN A 295 22.21 -3.63 -12.88
N SER A 296 21.31 -3.35 -11.95
CA SER A 296 20.23 -4.26 -11.58
C SER A 296 19.20 -4.42 -12.70
N CYS A 297 18.75 -3.32 -13.31
CA CYS A 297 17.87 -3.35 -14.49
C CYS A 297 18.50 -4.14 -15.64
N ARG A 298 19.81 -4.00 -15.89
CA ARG A 298 20.52 -4.80 -16.87
C ARG A 298 20.46 -6.30 -16.55
N LYS A 299 20.65 -6.72 -15.29
CA LYS A 299 20.48 -8.14 -14.91
C LYS A 299 19.04 -8.61 -15.15
N LEU A 300 18.05 -7.81 -14.78
CA LEU A 300 16.63 -8.15 -14.88
C LEU A 300 16.15 -8.37 -16.33
N VAL A 301 16.82 -7.74 -17.31
CA VAL A 301 16.50 -7.87 -18.75
C VAL A 301 17.33 -8.96 -19.42
N GLU A 302 18.62 -9.08 -19.09
CA GLU A 302 19.54 -9.93 -19.85
C GLU A 302 19.48 -11.42 -19.49
N TYR A 303 18.93 -11.75 -18.31
CA TYR A 303 18.74 -13.14 -17.92
C TYR A 303 17.45 -13.72 -18.52
N ASN A 304 17.61 -14.85 -19.20
CA ASN A 304 16.51 -15.70 -19.63
C ASN A 304 16.45 -16.92 -18.73
N PHE A 305 15.24 -17.40 -18.49
CA PHE A 305 14.94 -18.49 -17.59
C PHE A 305 14.15 -19.57 -18.32
N SER A 306 14.33 -20.81 -17.91
CA SER A 306 13.42 -21.88 -18.30
C SER A 306 13.26 -22.94 -17.23
N TYR A 307 12.09 -23.56 -17.19
CA TYR A 307 11.79 -24.70 -16.32
C TYR A 307 10.86 -25.67 -17.03
N GLU A 308 10.81 -26.91 -16.56
CA GLU A 308 9.88 -27.91 -17.05
C GLU A 308 8.63 -27.98 -16.17
N GLU A 309 7.47 -27.97 -16.82
CA GLU A 309 6.17 -28.13 -16.18
C GLU A 309 5.29 -29.03 -17.06
N ALA A 310 4.71 -30.08 -16.46
CA ALA A 310 3.86 -31.05 -17.14
C ALA A 310 4.44 -31.61 -18.46
N GLY A 311 5.76 -31.81 -18.52
CA GLY A 311 6.46 -32.32 -19.72
C GLY A 311 6.71 -31.27 -20.81
N SER A 312 6.36 -30.01 -20.58
CA SER A 312 6.67 -28.88 -21.47
C SER A 312 7.76 -28.01 -20.85
N LYS A 313 8.71 -27.56 -21.67
CA LYS A 313 9.74 -26.60 -21.25
C LYS A 313 9.26 -25.18 -21.54
N ILE A 314 9.09 -24.39 -20.47
CA ILE A 314 8.64 -23.01 -20.53
C ILE A 314 9.86 -22.11 -20.49
N TYR A 315 9.95 -21.15 -21.42
CA TYR A 315 11.00 -20.13 -21.48
C TYR A 315 10.39 -18.77 -21.14
N PHE A 316 11.09 -17.99 -20.33
CA PHE A 316 10.62 -16.67 -19.93
C PHE A 316 11.75 -15.76 -19.49
N ASN A 317 11.43 -14.48 -19.44
CA ASN A 317 12.21 -13.38 -18.91
C ASN A 317 11.32 -12.60 -17.93
N LEU A 318 11.94 -11.87 -17.00
CA LEU A 318 11.17 -11.00 -16.08
C LEU A 318 10.69 -9.75 -16.82
N PHE A 319 11.59 -9.08 -17.55
CA PHE A 319 11.28 -7.90 -18.35
C PHE A 319 11.76 -8.08 -19.78
N ASP A 320 10.97 -7.63 -20.75
CA ASP A 320 11.33 -7.62 -22.17
C ASP A 320 12.39 -6.55 -22.45
N ASN A 321 12.22 -5.38 -21.83
CA ASN A 321 13.19 -4.30 -21.85
C ASN A 321 12.98 -3.35 -20.67
N ILE A 322 14.03 -2.62 -20.31
CA ILE A 322 13.97 -1.49 -19.39
C ILE A 322 14.74 -0.33 -20.01
N VAL A 323 14.07 0.80 -20.18
CA VAL A 323 14.65 2.05 -20.72
C VAL A 323 14.83 3.04 -19.59
N ILE A 324 16.06 3.51 -19.36
CA ILE A 324 16.37 4.53 -18.34
C ILE A 324 16.60 5.87 -19.05
N LYS A 325 15.90 6.92 -18.63
CA LYS A 325 16.08 8.29 -19.12
C LYS A 325 16.58 9.20 -18.00
N GLU A 326 17.85 9.61 -18.09
CA GLU A 326 18.51 10.46 -17.08
C GLU A 326 18.51 11.95 -17.44
N ASP A 327 18.47 12.30 -18.72
CA ASP A 327 18.68 13.68 -19.22
C ASP A 327 17.42 14.57 -19.22
N VAL A 328 16.46 14.26 -18.35
CA VAL A 328 15.19 14.97 -18.22
C VAL A 328 15.06 15.57 -16.82
N GLU A 329 14.21 16.59 -16.66
CA GLU A 329 14.01 17.29 -15.38
C GLU A 329 13.68 16.33 -14.23
N ARG A 330 12.96 15.24 -14.53
CA ARG A 330 12.70 14.12 -13.62
C ARG A 330 13.18 12.81 -14.24
N PRO A 331 14.33 12.27 -13.83
CA PRO A 331 14.84 11.00 -14.33
C PRO A 331 13.89 9.84 -14.01
N TYR A 332 13.62 8.99 -15.01
CA TYR A 332 12.67 7.88 -14.87
C TYR A 332 13.12 6.63 -15.64
N ALA A 333 12.52 5.50 -15.31
CA ALA A 333 12.67 4.23 -16.02
C ALA A 333 11.31 3.77 -16.57
N ILE A 334 11.31 3.21 -17.78
CA ILE A 334 10.18 2.50 -18.38
C ILE A 334 10.51 1.02 -18.38
N ALA A 335 9.71 0.18 -17.74
CA ALA A 335 9.90 -1.26 -17.71
C ALA A 335 8.77 -1.98 -18.44
N GLN A 336 9.11 -2.72 -19.50
CA GLN A 336 8.20 -3.60 -20.23
C GLN A 336 8.24 -4.99 -19.63
N PHE A 337 7.11 -5.49 -19.12
CA PHE A 337 7.06 -6.77 -18.42
C PHE A 337 7.02 -7.95 -19.38
N GLY A 338 7.78 -9.00 -19.07
CA GLY A 338 7.70 -10.27 -19.78
C GLY A 338 6.34 -10.94 -19.59
N GLU A 339 6.07 -11.95 -20.42
CA GLU A 339 4.75 -12.56 -20.52
C GLU A 339 4.25 -13.18 -19.20
N ILE A 340 5.11 -13.89 -18.45
CA ILE A 340 4.72 -14.50 -17.17
C ILE A 340 4.33 -13.42 -16.14
N LEU A 341 5.16 -12.38 -15.98
CA LEU A 341 4.86 -11.30 -15.04
C LEU A 341 3.59 -10.55 -15.43
N SER A 342 3.49 -10.12 -16.69
CA SER A 342 2.34 -9.35 -17.16
C SER A 342 1.04 -10.14 -17.03
N ASN A 343 1.04 -11.43 -17.38
CA ASN A 343 -0.12 -12.30 -17.21
C ASN A 343 -0.48 -12.49 -15.73
N ALA A 344 0.49 -12.65 -14.83
CA ALA A 344 0.22 -12.76 -13.40
C ALA A 344 -0.42 -11.48 -12.84
N ILE A 345 0.03 -10.31 -13.27
CA ILE A 345 -0.53 -9.01 -12.87
C ILE A 345 -1.96 -8.86 -13.41
N ILE A 346 -2.16 -9.08 -14.71
CA ILE A 346 -3.47 -8.98 -15.39
C ILE A 346 -4.50 -9.94 -14.77
N LYS A 347 -4.09 -11.17 -14.46
CA LYS A 347 -4.93 -12.22 -13.85
C LYS A 347 -4.98 -12.12 -12.32
N LYS A 348 -4.32 -11.13 -11.71
CA LYS A 348 -4.22 -10.94 -10.26
C LYS A 348 -3.73 -12.16 -9.48
N LYS A 349 -2.83 -12.94 -10.09
CA LYS A 349 -2.15 -14.07 -9.45
C LYS A 349 -0.92 -13.59 -8.67
N LEU A 350 -1.14 -12.68 -7.71
CA LEU A 350 -0.09 -12.06 -6.92
C LEU A 350 -0.26 -12.41 -5.44
N ILE A 351 0.84 -12.61 -4.73
CA ILE A 351 0.87 -12.66 -3.26
C ILE A 351 1.20 -11.26 -2.77
N SER A 352 0.42 -10.79 -1.80
CA SER A 352 0.55 -9.47 -1.20
C SER A 352 1.02 -9.52 0.24
N ILE A 353 1.94 -8.61 0.58
CA ILE A 353 2.45 -8.40 1.92
C ILE A 353 2.47 -6.89 2.15
N THR A 354 2.10 -6.44 3.34
CA THR A 354 2.20 -5.01 3.72
C THR A 354 3.65 -4.56 3.66
N SER A 355 3.89 -3.38 3.09
CA SER A 355 5.23 -2.80 3.00
C SER A 355 5.85 -2.65 4.39
N ALA A 356 5.08 -2.19 5.38
CA ALA A 356 5.53 -2.12 6.77
C ALA A 356 6.07 -3.46 7.31
N SER A 357 5.41 -4.58 7.01
CA SER A 357 5.88 -5.91 7.43
C SER A 357 7.09 -6.36 6.64
N TYR A 358 7.22 -5.98 5.37
CA TYR A 358 8.37 -6.36 4.57
C TYR A 358 9.61 -5.52 4.92
N ASP A 359 9.43 -4.25 5.25
CA ASP A 359 10.51 -3.28 5.42
C ASP A 359 11.26 -3.46 6.75
N VAL A 360 10.60 -4.01 7.77
CA VAL A 360 11.25 -4.39 9.04
C VAL A 360 12.15 -5.63 8.93
N LEU A 361 12.10 -6.37 7.80
CA LEU A 361 13.00 -7.50 7.57
C LEU A 361 14.35 -6.96 7.11
N ASP A 362 15.41 -7.17 7.90
CA ASP A 362 16.78 -6.76 7.59
C ASP A 362 17.53 -7.88 6.85
N ASN A 363 17.24 -9.14 7.16
CA ASN A 363 17.90 -10.27 6.51
C ASN A 363 17.44 -10.39 5.06
N ASN A 364 18.41 -10.37 4.14
CA ASN A 364 18.16 -10.53 2.70
C ASN A 364 17.48 -11.86 2.36
N LEU A 365 17.75 -12.93 3.10
CA LEU A 365 17.06 -14.20 2.89
C LEU A 365 15.58 -14.10 3.29
N SER A 366 15.27 -13.44 4.41
CA SER A 366 13.89 -13.24 4.88
C SER A 366 13.08 -12.47 3.85
N ARG A 367 13.63 -11.39 3.30
CA ARG A 367 13.00 -10.64 2.20
C ARG A 367 12.64 -11.52 1.00
N ILE A 368 13.53 -12.44 0.62
CA ILE A 368 13.31 -13.35 -0.52
C ILE A 368 12.23 -14.39 -0.20
N ILE A 369 12.31 -15.05 0.97
CA ILE A 369 11.36 -16.12 1.32
C ILE A 369 10.01 -15.60 1.83
N CYS A 370 9.88 -14.30 2.08
CA CYS A 370 8.67 -13.66 2.61
C CYS A 370 7.41 -14.05 1.83
N TYR A 371 7.46 -13.96 0.50
CA TYR A 371 6.34 -14.33 -0.38
C TYR A 371 6.02 -15.82 -0.35
N ALA A 372 7.04 -16.68 -0.26
CA ALA A 372 6.85 -18.12 -0.10
C ALA A 372 6.17 -18.43 1.23
N MET A 373 6.69 -17.91 2.34
CA MET A 373 6.11 -18.10 3.67
C MET A 373 4.67 -17.56 3.73
N LYS A 374 4.39 -16.42 3.08
CA LYS A 374 3.03 -15.89 3.00
C LYS A 374 2.08 -16.81 2.23
N ARG A 375 2.53 -17.38 1.11
CA ARG A 375 1.78 -18.40 0.35
C ARG A 375 1.48 -19.62 1.20
N GLU A 376 2.47 -20.10 1.95
CA GLU A 376 2.32 -21.25 2.84
C GLU A 376 1.38 -20.95 4.01
N GLN A 377 1.43 -19.76 4.60
CA GLN A 377 0.46 -19.31 5.62
C GLN A 377 -0.97 -19.37 5.08
N ILE A 378 -1.19 -18.88 3.86
CA ILE A 378 -2.50 -18.92 3.21
C ILE A 378 -2.96 -20.37 2.97
N ALA A 379 -2.05 -21.22 2.47
CA ALA A 379 -2.35 -22.62 2.19
C ALA A 379 -2.66 -23.44 3.45
N ASN A 380 -2.04 -23.10 4.58
CA ASN A 380 -2.20 -23.80 5.86
C ASN A 380 -3.10 -23.04 6.84
N GLN A 381 -4.03 -22.21 6.37
CA GLN A 381 -4.89 -21.42 7.25
C GLN A 381 -5.84 -22.26 8.13
N GLU A 382 -6.07 -23.53 7.80
CA GLU A 382 -6.89 -24.45 8.62
C GLU A 382 -6.10 -25.11 9.76
N THR A 383 -4.84 -25.49 9.50
CA THR A 383 -4.00 -26.22 10.46
C THR A 383 -3.01 -25.32 11.20
N PHE A 384 -2.71 -24.16 10.61
CA PHE A 384 -1.64 -23.24 11.00
C PHE A 384 -0.24 -23.88 11.06
N ILE A 385 -0.05 -25.07 10.51
CA ILE A 385 1.21 -25.83 10.61
C ILE A 385 1.59 -26.37 9.24
N GLY A 386 2.85 -26.17 8.86
CA GLY A 386 3.45 -26.75 7.66
C GLY A 386 4.83 -27.34 7.92
N GLU A 387 5.22 -28.32 7.12
CA GLU A 387 6.51 -29.01 7.21
C GLU A 387 7.35 -28.78 5.95
N TYR A 388 8.56 -28.24 6.13
CA TYR A 388 9.41 -27.81 5.01
C TYR A 388 10.83 -28.33 5.19
N ASN A 389 11.26 -29.16 4.25
CA ASN A 389 12.62 -29.68 4.21
C ASN A 389 13.55 -28.71 3.46
N TYR A 390 14.83 -29.07 3.39
CA TYR A 390 15.83 -28.25 2.70
C TYR A 390 15.56 -28.10 1.19
N THR A 391 15.02 -29.12 0.51
CA THR A 391 14.69 -29.03 -0.93
C THR A 391 13.61 -28.01 -1.22
N TYR A 392 12.64 -27.82 -0.31
CA TYR A 392 11.68 -26.72 -0.40
C TYR A 392 12.38 -25.36 -0.49
N PHE A 393 13.33 -25.08 0.41
CA PHE A 393 14.06 -23.81 0.40
C PHE A 393 14.94 -23.63 -0.84
N GLN A 394 15.48 -24.72 -1.41
CA GLN A 394 16.21 -24.67 -2.68
C GLN A 394 15.33 -24.28 -3.88
N LYS A 395 14.02 -24.55 -3.83
CA LYS A 395 13.06 -24.12 -4.86
C LYS A 395 12.80 -22.62 -4.83
N ILE A 396 12.80 -22.02 -3.66
CA ILE A 396 12.42 -20.60 -3.49
C ILE A 396 13.65 -19.66 -3.43
N VAL A 397 14.85 -20.18 -3.17
CA VAL A 397 16.07 -19.38 -2.96
C VAL A 397 17.24 -19.94 -3.74
N ARG A 398 17.99 -19.04 -4.37
CA ARG A 398 19.28 -19.33 -5.00
C ARG A 398 20.43 -19.21 -4.00
N PHE A 399 20.83 -20.32 -3.39
CA PHE A 399 21.95 -20.34 -2.46
C PHE A 399 23.31 -20.24 -3.17
N LYS A 400 24.20 -19.37 -2.66
CA LYS A 400 25.59 -19.26 -3.11
C LYS A 400 26.41 -20.51 -2.77
N LEU A 401 26.20 -21.06 -1.58
CA LEU A 401 26.97 -22.18 -1.06
C LEU A 401 26.21 -23.48 -1.31
N LYS A 402 26.93 -24.54 -1.68
CA LYS A 402 26.38 -25.91 -1.71
C LYS A 402 26.40 -26.57 -0.32
N ASN A 403 26.86 -25.87 0.72
CA ASN A 403 26.97 -26.42 2.07
C ASN A 403 25.62 -26.38 2.79
N LYS A 404 24.95 -27.53 2.87
CA LYS A 404 23.65 -27.71 3.54
C LYS A 404 23.61 -27.18 4.97
N LYS A 405 24.64 -27.47 5.79
CA LYS A 405 24.67 -27.03 7.20
C LYS A 405 24.66 -25.50 7.33
N LYS A 406 25.44 -24.80 6.48
CA LYS A 406 25.46 -23.33 6.46
C LYS A 406 24.14 -22.75 5.96
N ASN A 407 23.55 -23.35 4.93
CA ASN A 407 22.28 -22.87 4.40
C ASN A 407 21.12 -23.10 5.37
N LEU A 408 21.10 -24.24 6.08
CA LEU A 408 20.13 -24.49 7.17
C LEU A 408 20.24 -23.46 8.29
N GLN A 409 21.46 -23.02 8.62
CA GLN A 409 21.67 -21.96 9.60
C GLN A 409 21.13 -20.62 9.11
N LEU A 410 21.36 -20.25 7.83
CA LEU A 410 20.79 -19.05 7.23
C LEU A 410 19.25 -19.08 7.23
N ILE A 411 18.66 -20.23 6.87
CA ILE A 411 17.21 -20.42 6.91
C ILE A 411 16.71 -20.24 8.35
N LYS A 412 17.37 -20.84 9.34
CA LYS A 412 17.00 -20.69 10.76
C LYS A 412 17.04 -19.23 11.22
N GLU A 413 18.09 -18.49 10.88
CA GLU A 413 18.20 -17.05 11.20
C GLU A 413 17.09 -16.25 10.54
N SER A 414 16.73 -16.59 9.30
CA SER A 414 15.63 -15.96 8.58
C SER A 414 14.27 -16.24 9.22
N LEU A 415 13.96 -17.51 9.53
CA LEU A 415 12.71 -17.89 10.20
C LEU A 415 12.59 -17.27 11.59
N GLN A 416 13.71 -17.10 12.30
CA GLN A 416 13.73 -16.42 13.60
C GLN A 416 13.35 -14.94 13.47
N GLU A 417 13.84 -14.23 12.44
CA GLU A 417 13.48 -12.83 12.21
C GLU A 417 11.98 -12.64 11.94
N PHE A 418 11.32 -13.60 11.27
CA PHE A 418 9.86 -13.59 11.11
C PHE A 418 9.13 -13.69 12.45
N VAL A 419 9.60 -14.56 13.36
CA VAL A 419 9.05 -14.70 14.71
C VAL A 419 9.27 -13.44 15.52
N ASP A 420 10.50 -12.92 15.53
CA ASP A 420 10.90 -11.75 16.33
C ASP A 420 10.10 -10.50 15.94
N ASN A 421 9.80 -10.33 14.65
CA ASN A 421 8.99 -9.23 14.14
C ASN A 421 7.48 -9.53 14.07
N ASN A 422 7.04 -10.72 14.49
CA ASN A 422 5.65 -11.17 14.45
C ASN A 422 5.02 -11.07 13.05
N ILE A 423 5.73 -11.57 12.04
CA ILE A 423 5.31 -11.55 10.63
C ILE A 423 5.19 -12.97 10.12
N VAL A 424 4.00 -13.36 9.63
CA VAL A 424 3.69 -14.66 8.98
C VAL A 424 3.88 -15.90 9.86
N ILE A 425 4.95 -16.01 10.64
CA ILE A 425 5.34 -17.16 11.45
C ILE A 425 5.20 -16.81 12.93
N ASP A 426 4.50 -17.68 13.67
CA ASP A 426 4.35 -17.60 15.12
C ASP A 426 5.52 -18.29 15.83
N SER A 427 5.88 -19.50 15.38
CA SER A 427 7.01 -20.25 15.92
C SER A 427 7.49 -21.31 14.92
N PHE A 428 8.69 -21.84 15.12
CA PHE A 428 9.19 -22.95 14.30
C PHE A 428 10.12 -23.87 15.11
N GLU A 429 10.22 -25.12 14.67
CA GLU A 429 11.12 -26.13 15.22
C GLU A 429 11.85 -26.87 14.09
N LEU A 430 13.12 -27.22 14.30
CA LEU A 430 13.88 -28.04 13.37
C LEU A 430 14.01 -29.48 13.93
N LYS A 431 13.29 -30.44 13.34
CA LYS A 431 13.37 -31.87 13.66
C LYS A 431 13.81 -32.66 12.43
N ASN A 432 14.84 -33.49 12.55
CA ASN A 432 15.32 -34.36 11.46
C ASN A 432 15.56 -33.62 10.11
N ASN A 433 16.11 -32.40 10.15
CA ASN A 433 16.31 -31.52 8.99
C ASN A 433 15.02 -31.06 8.28
N VAL A 434 13.88 -31.15 8.96
CA VAL A 434 12.59 -30.60 8.53
C VAL A 434 12.20 -29.47 9.47
N PHE A 435 11.87 -28.32 8.90
CA PHE A 435 11.32 -27.19 9.64
C PHE A 435 9.81 -27.40 9.78
N ILE A 436 9.36 -27.57 11.01
CA ILE A 436 7.95 -27.54 11.38
C ILE A 436 7.64 -26.10 11.73
N ILE A 437 6.87 -25.43 10.89
CA ILE A 437 6.55 -24.01 11.00
C ILE A 437 5.10 -23.87 11.44
N LYS A 438 4.88 -23.13 12.53
CA LYS A 438 3.56 -22.69 12.95
C LYS A 438 3.33 -21.25 12.47
N PHE A 439 2.31 -21.05 11.65
CA PHE A 439 1.96 -19.77 11.06
C PHE A 439 1.04 -18.96 11.97
N LEU A 440 1.14 -17.64 11.85
CA LEU A 440 0.16 -16.72 12.42
C LEU A 440 -1.19 -16.86 11.69
N PRO A 441 -2.33 -16.65 12.36
CA PRO A 441 -3.61 -16.60 11.68
C PRO A 441 -3.69 -15.38 10.76
N LEU A 442 -4.26 -15.55 9.57
CA LEU A 442 -4.65 -14.39 8.74
C LEU A 442 -5.69 -13.52 9.46
N SER A 443 -5.51 -12.21 9.35
CA SER A 443 -6.50 -11.24 9.83
C SER A 443 -7.80 -11.29 9.02
N ALA A 444 -8.89 -10.77 9.59
CA ALA A 444 -10.17 -10.69 8.90
C ALA A 444 -10.07 -9.89 7.59
N ALA A 445 -9.32 -8.79 7.58
CA ALA A 445 -9.05 -8.01 6.37
C ALA A 445 -8.27 -8.79 5.32
N GLU A 446 -7.25 -9.56 5.70
CA GLU A 446 -6.51 -10.42 4.76
C GLU A 446 -7.41 -11.49 4.15
N ILE A 447 -8.28 -12.12 4.95
CA ILE A 447 -9.24 -13.11 4.46
C ILE A 447 -10.23 -12.47 3.48
N GLN A 448 -10.69 -11.24 3.77
CA GLN A 448 -11.56 -10.50 2.85
C GLN A 448 -10.83 -10.16 1.55
N ASP A 449 -9.62 -9.61 1.61
CA ASP A 449 -8.82 -9.28 0.44
C ASP A 449 -8.53 -10.52 -0.43
N LEU A 450 -8.24 -11.68 0.16
CA LEU A 450 -8.01 -12.93 -0.57
C LEU A 450 -9.28 -13.48 -1.23
N ASN A 451 -10.45 -13.28 -0.62
CA ASN A 451 -11.74 -13.65 -1.20
C ASN A 451 -12.29 -12.61 -2.18
N PHE A 452 -11.80 -11.37 -2.10
CA PHE A 452 -12.13 -10.26 -3.00
C PHE A 452 -11.64 -10.51 -4.44
N ASP A 453 -10.61 -11.32 -4.63
CA ASP A 453 -10.14 -11.69 -5.97
C ASP A 453 -10.94 -12.83 -6.63
N LYS A 454 -11.66 -13.66 -5.86
CA LYS A 454 -12.47 -14.76 -6.44
C LYS A 454 -13.77 -14.28 -7.08
N THR A 455 -14.30 -13.13 -6.69
CA THR A 455 -15.58 -12.60 -7.20
C THR A 455 -15.47 -11.80 -8.50
N LYS A 456 -14.25 -11.52 -9.00
CA LYS A 456 -14.04 -10.81 -10.29
C LYS A 456 -13.84 -11.74 -11.49
N VAL A 457 -14.00 -13.05 -11.33
CA VAL A 457 -13.78 -14.06 -12.39
C VAL A 457 -15.08 -14.45 -13.12
N ILE A 458 -16.25 -14.00 -12.66
CA ILE A 458 -17.54 -14.32 -13.29
C ILE A 458 -18.12 -13.05 -13.90
N ASP A 459 -17.57 -12.66 -15.05
CA ASP A 459 -18.28 -11.91 -16.09
C ASP A 459 -17.47 -12.05 -17.38
N VAL A 460 -17.49 -13.26 -17.93
CA VAL A 460 -17.26 -13.45 -19.37
C VAL A 460 -18.65 -13.50 -19.99
N PRO A 461 -19.01 -12.56 -20.89
CA PRO A 461 -20.24 -12.67 -21.65
C PRO A 461 -20.14 -13.93 -22.52
N THR A 462 -20.97 -14.92 -22.23
CA THR A 462 -21.29 -15.98 -23.18
C THR A 462 -22.23 -15.39 -24.23
N ASP A 463 -21.67 -14.75 -25.25
CA ASP A 463 -22.39 -14.46 -26.49
C ASP A 463 -21.52 -14.88 -27.67
N PHE A 464 -21.75 -16.11 -28.13
CA PHE A 464 -21.56 -16.54 -29.51
C PHE A 464 -22.58 -17.65 -29.79
N ASP A 465 -23.75 -17.24 -30.30
CA ASP A 465 -24.47 -17.99 -31.32
C ASP A 465 -23.96 -17.56 -32.71
#